data_AF-A0A7V8JNS7-F1
#
_entry.id   AF-A0A7V8JNS7-F1
#
_cell.length_a   1.000
_cell.length_b   1.000
_cell.length_c   1.000
_cell.angle_alpha   90.00
_cell.angle_beta   90.00
_cell.angle_gamma   90.00
#
_symmetry.space_group_name_H-M   'P 1'
#
loop_
_entity.id
_entity.type
_entity.pdbx_description
1 polymer ?
#
loop_
_entity_poly.entity_id
_entity_poly.type
_entity_poly.pdbx_seq_one_letter_code
_entity_poly.pdbx_strand_id
1 'polypeptide(L)'
;MIKVGDTLPSATLQEYSEVEGEGCSIGPNPVDVSKATAGKTIALFALPGAFTPTCSAKHVPGYVQHFDDFKAAGVDEIWCVSVNDAFVMGAWARDQKTGAKVRMLADGSADFAKATGLTLDRKRSKYHVYQSAL
;
A
#
# COMPACT_ATOMS: atom_id res chain seq x y z
N MET A 1 -3.91 2.66 -18.27
CA MET A 1 -3.47 3.59 -17.22
C MET A 1 -4.66 4.39 -16.79
N ILE A 2 -5.00 4.36 -15.50
CA ILE A 2 -6.13 5.07 -14.91
C ILE A 2 -5.96 6.59 -15.07
N LYS A 3 -7.07 7.31 -15.20
CA LYS A 3 -7.13 8.76 -15.40
C LYS A 3 -8.03 9.43 -14.37
N VAL A 4 -7.87 10.74 -14.24
CA VAL A 4 -8.78 11.56 -13.42
C VAL A 4 -10.21 11.41 -13.95
N GLY A 5 -11.13 11.11 -13.04
CA GLY A 5 -12.54 10.85 -13.35
C GLY A 5 -12.88 9.36 -13.57
N ASP A 6 -11.88 8.49 -13.71
CA ASP A 6 -12.12 7.04 -13.79
C ASP A 6 -12.48 6.48 -12.41
N THR A 7 -13.36 5.47 -12.41
CA THR A 7 -13.62 4.66 -11.22
C THR A 7 -12.43 3.74 -10.93
N LEU A 8 -12.09 3.56 -9.65
CA LEU A 8 -11.10 2.55 -9.25
C LEU A 8 -11.52 1.15 -9.72
N PRO A 9 -10.57 0.32 -10.20
CA PRO A 9 -10.89 -1.03 -10.63
C PRO A 9 -11.41 -1.86 -9.46
N SER A 10 -12.37 -2.75 -9.74
CA SER A 10 -12.74 -3.79 -8.80
C SER A 10 -11.55 -4.74 -8.61
N ALA A 11 -10.99 -4.73 -7.41
CA ALA A 11 -9.88 -5.56 -7.00
C ALA A 11 -10.03 -5.91 -5.52
N THR A 12 -9.40 -7.01 -5.12
CA THR A 12 -9.28 -7.38 -3.70
C THR A 12 -7.83 -7.23 -3.28
N LEU A 13 -7.58 -6.25 -2.43
CA LEU A 13 -6.30 -6.10 -1.73
C LEU A 13 -6.32 -6.95 -0.45
N GLN A 14 -5.20 -7.04 0.25
CA GLN A 14 -5.11 -7.74 1.52
C GLN A 14 -4.51 -6.80 2.59
N GLU A 15 -5.06 -6.81 3.80
CA GLU A 15 -4.53 -6.08 4.95
C GLU A 15 -4.23 -7.07 6.07
N TYR A 16 -3.06 -6.93 6.69
CA TYR A 16 -2.71 -7.78 7.83
C TYR A 16 -3.31 -7.21 9.12
N SER A 17 -4.13 -8.00 9.80
CA SER A 17 -4.60 -7.66 11.15
C SER A 17 -3.73 -8.32 12.21
N GLU A 18 -3.29 -7.53 13.19
CA GLU A 18 -2.55 -8.02 14.37
C GLU A 18 -3.46 -8.38 15.53
N VAL A 19 -4.69 -7.90 15.49
CA VAL A 19 -5.69 -8.08 16.53
C VAL A 19 -6.89 -8.81 15.96
N GLU A 20 -7.46 -9.69 16.75
CA GLU A 20 -8.76 -10.28 16.45
C GLU A 20 -9.84 -9.26 16.84
N GLY A 21 -10.80 -8.98 15.95
CA GLY A 21 -11.85 -7.99 16.20
C GLY A 21 -12.46 -7.43 14.92
N GLU A 22 -13.62 -6.78 15.05
CA GLU A 22 -14.33 -6.13 13.93
C GLU A 22 -14.60 -7.05 12.71
N GLY A 23 -14.73 -8.37 12.95
CA GLY A 23 -14.92 -9.37 11.90
C GLY A 23 -13.64 -9.78 11.15
N CYS A 24 -12.48 -9.29 11.57
CA CYS A 24 -11.17 -9.68 11.04
C CYS A 24 -10.51 -10.76 11.90
N SER A 25 -9.90 -11.75 11.25
CA SER A 25 -9.02 -12.71 11.91
C SER A 25 -7.59 -12.18 11.96
N ILE A 26 -6.78 -12.68 12.91
CA ILE A 26 -5.35 -12.38 12.90
C ILE A 26 -4.72 -12.94 11.61
N GLY A 27 -3.98 -12.10 10.89
CA GLY A 27 -3.41 -12.44 9.60
C GLY A 27 -3.96 -11.62 8.43
N PRO A 28 -3.77 -12.09 7.18
CA PRO A 28 -4.28 -11.43 5.99
C PRO A 28 -5.81 -11.44 5.93
N ASN A 29 -6.41 -10.26 5.73
CA ASN A 29 -7.84 -10.06 5.54
C ASN A 29 -8.12 -9.38 4.20
N PRO A 30 -9.13 -9.83 3.45
CA PRO A 30 -9.46 -9.25 2.15
C PRO A 30 -10.07 -7.86 2.28
N VAL A 31 -9.63 -6.94 1.41
CA VAL A 31 -10.16 -5.59 1.27
C VAL A 31 -10.69 -5.42 -0.15
N ASP A 32 -12.01 -5.50 -0.30
CA ASP A 32 -12.73 -5.18 -1.53
C ASP A 32 -12.64 -3.67 -1.79
N VAL A 33 -11.89 -3.26 -2.82
CA VAL A 33 -11.61 -1.84 -3.10
C VAL A 33 -12.88 -1.05 -3.31
N SER A 34 -13.84 -1.58 -4.08
CA SER A 34 -15.08 -0.86 -4.40
C SER A 34 -15.94 -0.63 -3.16
N LYS A 35 -16.04 -1.63 -2.27
CA LYS A 35 -16.78 -1.48 -1.01
C LYS A 35 -16.05 -0.60 -0.01
N ALA A 36 -14.73 -0.77 0.12
CA ALA A 36 -13.94 -0.06 1.12
C ALA A 36 -13.79 1.44 0.79
N THR A 37 -13.90 1.82 -0.48
CA THR A 37 -13.85 3.23 -0.93
C THR A 37 -15.24 3.88 -1.10
N ALA A 38 -16.33 3.11 -1.01
CA ALA A 38 -17.67 3.63 -1.26
C ALA A 38 -18.03 4.77 -0.29
N GLY A 39 -18.37 5.95 -0.84
CA GLY A 39 -18.76 7.12 -0.06
C GLY A 39 -17.63 7.77 0.74
N LYS A 40 -16.37 7.35 0.53
CA LYS A 40 -15.20 7.86 1.24
C LYS A 40 -14.23 8.55 0.29
N THR A 41 -13.55 9.56 0.78
CA THR A 41 -12.39 10.17 0.13
C THR A 41 -11.12 9.47 0.61
N ILE A 42 -10.40 8.83 -0.30
CA ILE A 42 -9.21 8.04 0.04
C ILE A 42 -7.96 8.68 -0.55
N ALA A 43 -6.98 8.99 0.29
CA ALA A 43 -5.64 9.35 -0.17
C ALA A 43 -4.83 8.07 -0.41
N LEU A 44 -4.78 7.61 -1.66
CA LEU A 44 -4.07 6.39 -2.05
C LEU A 44 -2.71 6.74 -2.66
N PHE A 45 -1.64 6.18 -2.11
CA PHE A 45 -0.32 6.19 -2.72
C PHE A 45 0.19 4.77 -2.94
N ALA A 46 0.63 4.49 -4.15
CA ALA A 46 1.23 3.21 -4.52
C ALA A 46 2.75 3.33 -4.64
N LEU A 47 3.47 2.32 -4.21
CA LEU A 47 4.93 2.33 -4.24
C LEU A 47 5.55 0.99 -4.65
N PRO A 48 6.81 1.00 -5.13
CA PRO A 48 7.42 -0.18 -5.74
C PRO A 48 7.66 -1.39 -4.83
N GLY A 49 7.76 -1.20 -3.52
CA GLY A 49 7.99 -2.30 -2.59
C GLY A 49 8.24 -1.86 -1.15
N ALA A 50 7.70 -2.63 -0.21
CA ALA A 50 8.00 -2.53 1.22
C ALA A 50 9.52 -2.64 1.49
N PHE A 51 9.99 -2.03 2.58
CA PHE A 51 11.40 -2.02 3.01
C PHE A 51 12.42 -1.41 2.01
N THR A 52 11.97 -0.82 0.90
CA THR A 52 12.89 -0.15 -0.04
C THR A 52 13.28 1.26 0.46
N PRO A 53 14.47 1.80 0.11
CA PRO A 53 15.04 2.96 0.79
C PRO A 53 14.15 4.21 0.80
N THR A 54 13.74 4.70 -0.37
CA THR A 54 12.91 5.92 -0.44
C THR A 54 11.52 5.72 0.14
N CYS A 55 10.94 4.54 -0.09
CA CYS A 55 9.61 4.20 0.42
C CYS A 55 9.57 4.24 1.95
N SER A 56 10.62 3.72 2.60
CA SER A 56 10.73 3.61 4.06
C SER A 56 11.29 4.87 4.72
N ALA A 57 12.15 5.62 4.02
CA ALA A 57 12.77 6.83 4.58
C ALA A 57 11.94 8.10 4.37
N LYS A 58 11.07 8.13 3.35
CA LYS A 58 10.37 9.36 2.94
C LYS A 58 8.88 9.19 2.71
N HIS A 59 8.47 8.21 1.88
CA HIS A 59 7.07 8.14 1.46
C HIS A 59 6.14 7.82 2.64
N VAL A 60 6.27 6.62 3.25
CA VAL A 60 5.37 6.24 4.36
C VAL A 60 5.47 7.20 5.55
N PRO A 61 6.67 7.59 6.03
CA PRO A 61 6.76 8.54 7.14
C PRO A 61 6.10 9.89 6.85
N GLY A 62 6.19 10.39 5.62
CA GLY A 62 5.55 11.65 5.23
C GLY A 62 4.03 11.61 5.39
N TYR A 63 3.37 10.54 4.94
CA TYR A 63 1.93 10.38 5.12
C TYR A 63 1.53 10.20 6.59
N VAL A 64 2.35 9.53 7.40
CA VAL A 64 2.12 9.39 8.85
C VAL A 64 2.23 10.74 9.57
N GLN A 65 3.21 11.58 9.18
CA GLN A 65 3.42 12.91 9.75
C GLN A 65 2.29 13.88 9.37
N HIS A 66 1.84 13.85 8.12
CA HIS A 66 0.80 14.73 7.60
C HIS A 66 -0.63 14.16 7.75
N PHE A 67 -0.82 13.11 8.55
CA PHE A 67 -2.11 12.46 8.72
C PHE A 67 -3.23 13.46 9.09
N ASP A 68 -2.96 14.34 10.07
CA ASP A 68 -3.96 15.31 10.54
C ASP A 68 -4.30 16.35 9.46
N ASP A 69 -3.34 16.73 8.61
CA ASP A 69 -3.57 17.64 7.48
C ASP A 69 -4.51 17.00 6.45
N PHE A 70 -4.30 15.71 6.13
CA PHE A 70 -5.20 14.96 5.24
C PHE A 70 -6.60 14.85 5.84
N LYS A 71 -6.72 14.52 7.14
CA LYS A 71 -8.01 14.45 7.83
C LYS A 71 -8.73 15.81 7.80
N ALA A 72 -8.02 16.91 8.05
CA ALA A 72 -8.57 18.26 8.00
C ALA A 72 -9.02 18.66 6.57
N ALA A 73 -8.35 18.13 5.53
CA ALA A 73 -8.73 18.31 4.13
C ALA A 73 -9.92 17.43 3.69
N GLY A 74 -10.51 16.64 4.59
CA GLY A 74 -11.66 15.78 4.29
C GLY A 74 -11.31 14.38 3.78
N VAL A 75 -10.06 13.93 3.92
CA VAL A 75 -9.69 12.54 3.63
C VAL A 75 -10.20 11.65 4.76
N ASP A 76 -10.89 10.56 4.40
CA ASP A 76 -11.38 9.57 5.34
C ASP A 76 -10.27 8.61 5.76
N GLU A 77 -9.52 8.09 4.79
CA GLU A 77 -8.44 7.11 5.00
C GLU A 77 -7.24 7.36 4.09
N ILE A 78 -6.05 7.00 4.56
CA ILE A 78 -4.82 7.00 3.78
C ILE A 78 -4.38 5.56 3.53
N TRP A 79 -4.18 5.20 2.26
CA TRP A 79 -3.81 3.85 1.85
C TRP A 79 -2.42 3.84 1.20
N CYS A 80 -1.55 2.98 1.71
CA CYS A 80 -0.30 2.60 1.08
C CYS A 80 -0.49 1.26 0.35
N VAL A 81 -0.39 1.25 -0.97
CA VAL A 81 -0.51 0.02 -1.78
C VAL A 81 0.85 -0.40 -2.32
N SER A 82 1.18 -1.69 -2.23
CA SER A 82 2.38 -2.23 -2.88
C SER A 82 2.19 -3.66 -3.36
N VAL A 83 2.98 -4.05 -4.37
CA VAL A 83 3.07 -5.42 -4.88
C VAL A 83 3.96 -6.24 -3.94
N ASN A 84 3.44 -6.46 -2.74
CA ASN A 84 3.96 -7.33 -1.70
C ASN A 84 2.78 -8.11 -1.12
N ASP A 85 3.03 -9.25 -0.48
CA ASP A 85 1.99 -9.96 0.28
C ASP A 85 1.67 -9.24 1.60
N ALA A 86 0.53 -9.63 2.20
CA ALA A 86 0.04 -9.00 3.42
C ALA A 86 0.95 -9.22 4.63
N PHE A 87 1.66 -10.34 4.73
CA PHE A 87 2.57 -10.57 5.86
C PHE A 87 3.72 -9.58 5.83
N VAL A 88 4.31 -9.36 4.65
CA VAL A 88 5.35 -8.34 4.45
C VAL A 88 4.81 -6.94 4.71
N MET A 89 3.63 -6.60 4.18
CA MET A 89 3.04 -5.27 4.40
C MET A 89 2.69 -5.03 5.87
N GLY A 90 2.22 -6.05 6.60
CA GLY A 90 1.96 -5.97 8.04
C GLY A 90 3.24 -5.81 8.87
N ALA A 91 4.28 -6.58 8.55
CA ALA A 91 5.59 -6.41 9.18
C ALA A 91 6.17 -5.02 8.95
N TRP A 92 6.01 -4.50 7.74
CA TRP A 92 6.45 -3.15 7.39
C TRP A 92 5.62 -2.08 8.07
N ALA A 93 4.30 -2.27 8.23
CA ALA A 93 3.43 -1.38 9.00
C ALA A 93 3.95 -1.16 10.43
N ARG A 94 4.37 -2.25 11.10
CA ARG A 94 4.98 -2.20 12.44
C ARG A 94 6.28 -1.41 12.44
N ASP A 95 7.18 -1.72 11.50
CA ASP A 95 8.47 -1.05 11.36
C ASP A 95 8.31 0.46 11.13
N GLN A 96 7.38 0.83 10.26
CA GLN A 96 7.06 2.20 9.90
C GLN A 96 6.15 2.90 10.93
N LYS A 97 5.68 2.18 11.95
CA LYS A 97 4.79 2.67 13.02
C LYS A 97 3.55 3.39 12.47
N THR A 98 2.94 2.82 11.44
CA THR A 98 1.79 3.46 10.77
C THR A 98 0.55 3.52 11.65
N GLY A 99 0.38 2.55 12.56
CA GLY A 99 -0.79 2.44 13.43
C GLY A 99 -2.09 2.53 12.63
N ALA A 100 -3.08 3.25 13.16
CA ALA A 100 -4.34 3.51 12.45
C ALA A 100 -4.26 4.67 11.43
N LYS A 101 -3.10 5.32 11.27
CA LYS A 101 -2.97 6.52 10.42
C LYS A 101 -2.88 6.19 8.94
N VAL A 102 -2.16 5.11 8.59
CA VAL A 102 -1.98 4.65 7.21
C VAL A 102 -2.26 3.16 7.13
N ARG A 103 -3.22 2.78 6.30
CA ARG A 103 -3.55 1.38 5.99
C ARG A 103 -2.54 0.82 5.01
N MET A 104 -1.97 -0.33 5.33
CA MET A 104 -0.89 -0.96 4.56
C MET A 104 -1.44 -2.13 3.77
N LEU A 105 -1.80 -1.87 2.51
CA LEU A 105 -2.57 -2.80 1.68
C LEU A 105 -1.67 -3.51 0.66
N ALA A 106 -1.73 -4.83 0.69
CA ALA A 106 -1.00 -5.73 -0.19
C ALA A 106 -1.77 -6.00 -1.49
N ASP A 107 -1.12 -5.74 -2.61
CA ASP A 107 -1.50 -6.16 -3.96
C ASP A 107 -0.58 -7.31 -4.42
N GLY A 108 -0.56 -8.41 -3.65
CA GLY A 108 0.44 -9.48 -3.81
C GLY A 108 0.46 -10.15 -5.20
N SER A 109 -0.66 -10.11 -5.93
CA SER A 109 -0.80 -10.63 -7.30
C SER A 109 -0.60 -9.56 -8.39
N ALA A 110 -0.37 -8.31 -7.99
CA ALA A 110 -0.31 -7.12 -8.84
C ALA A 110 -1.61 -6.87 -9.64
N ASP A 111 -2.76 -7.38 -9.18
CA ASP A 111 -4.01 -7.31 -9.93
C ASP A 111 -4.53 -5.87 -9.98
N PHE A 112 -4.44 -5.14 -8.86
CA PHE A 112 -4.78 -3.73 -8.81
C PHE A 112 -3.80 -2.88 -9.65
N ALA A 113 -2.50 -3.13 -9.52
CA ALA A 113 -1.47 -2.42 -10.30
C ALA A 113 -1.62 -2.66 -11.81
N LYS A 114 -1.93 -3.89 -12.25
CA LYS A 114 -2.21 -4.22 -13.66
C LYS A 114 -3.49 -3.55 -14.14
N ALA A 115 -4.58 -3.62 -13.38
CA ALA A 115 -5.86 -3.04 -13.75
C ALA A 115 -5.81 -1.51 -13.87
N THR A 116 -5.03 -0.85 -13.01
CA THR A 116 -4.76 0.59 -13.10
C THR A 116 -3.73 0.93 -14.17
N GLY A 117 -3.02 -0.05 -14.72
CA GLY A 117 -1.93 0.14 -15.69
C GLY A 117 -0.73 0.89 -15.11
N LEU A 118 -0.44 0.69 -13.82
CA LEU A 118 0.63 1.34 -13.05
C LEU A 118 1.75 0.35 -12.69
N THR A 119 1.95 -0.69 -13.49
CA THR A 119 3.06 -1.63 -13.33
C THR A 119 4.37 -1.05 -13.86
N LEU A 120 5.48 -1.46 -13.25
CA LEU A 120 6.83 -1.06 -13.64
C LEU A 120 7.76 -2.29 -13.61
N ASP A 121 8.50 -2.54 -14.69
CA ASP A 121 9.55 -3.56 -14.68
C ASP A 121 10.82 -3.04 -13.99
N ARG A 122 11.21 -3.70 -12.90
CA ARG A 122 12.38 -3.35 -12.10
C ARG A 122 13.56 -4.31 -12.26
N LYS A 123 13.47 -5.31 -13.14
CA LYS A 123 14.58 -6.25 -13.40
C LYS A 123 15.83 -5.56 -13.95
N ARG A 124 15.67 -4.39 -14.59
CA ARG A 124 16.77 -3.60 -15.18
C ARG A 124 17.30 -2.45 -14.30
N SER A 125 16.86 -2.34 -13.05
CA SER A 125 17.57 -1.46 -12.11
C SER A 125 18.98 -2.02 -11.94
N LYS A 126 20.01 -1.22 -12.25
CA LYS A 126 21.42 -1.60 -12.13
C LYS A 126 21.76 -1.90 -10.66
N TYR A 127 21.40 -3.08 -10.17
CA TYR A 127 21.98 -3.63 -8.97
C TYR A 127 23.43 -3.94 -9.32
N HIS A 128 24.38 -3.19 -8.77
CA HIS A 128 25.83 -3.39 -8.90
C HIS A 128 26.31 -4.67 -8.17
N VAL A 129 25.41 -5.61 -7.94
CA VAL A 129 25.68 -6.87 -7.26
C VAL A 129 26.05 -7.84 -8.37
N TYR A 130 27.22 -8.49 -8.24
CA TYR A 130 27.87 -9.40 -9.21
C TYR A 130 28.90 -8.79 -10.19
N GLN A 131 29.78 -7.89 -9.74
CA GLN A 131 31.08 -7.68 -10.42
C GLN A 131 32.28 -7.84 -9.47
N SER A 132 32.22 -8.83 -8.57
CA SER A 132 33.36 -9.24 -7.73
C SER A 132 33.16 -10.69 -7.28
N ALA A 133 33.06 -11.59 -8.24
CA ALA A 133 33.32 -13.01 -8.03
C ALA A 133 33.77 -13.58 -9.37
N LEU A 134 35.00 -14.10 -9.38
CA LEU A 134 35.87 -14.48 -10.50
C LEU A 134 36.69 -13.32 -11.09
#